data_AF-A0A7S3WTZ9-F1
#
_entry.id   AF-A0A7S3WTZ9-F1
#
_cell.length_a   1.000
_cell.length_b   1.000
_cell.length_c   1.000
_cell.angle_alpha   90.00
_cell.angle_beta   90.00
_cell.angle_gamma   90.00
#
_symmetry.space_group_name_H-M   'P 1'
#
loop_
_entity.id
_entity.type
_entity.pdbx_description
1 polymer ?
#
loop_
_entity_poly.entity_id
_entity_poly.type
_entity_poly.pdbx_seq_one_letter_code
_entity_poly.pdbx_strand_id
1 'polypeptide(L)'
;GLCSFKVFENGEINAKVGETVANHDVFVLYARDDENCELNFSLVQLLFFVAAVRSESPHRLTVILPCLDYSRQDRRLHAGQGIPPQLLLRLLKGAGADRFLTQ
;
A
#
# COMPACT_ATOMS: atom_id res chain seq x y z
N GLY A 1 -14.79 3.01 -4.02
CA GLY A 1 -14.89 4.47 -4.15
C GLY A 1 -14.16 4.97 -5.38
N LEU A 2 -14.42 6.22 -5.79
CA LEU A 2 -13.70 6.85 -6.90
C LEU A 2 -12.28 7.22 -6.46
N CYS A 3 -11.29 6.76 -7.20
CA CYS A 3 -9.88 7.13 -7.02
C CYS A 3 -9.19 7.26 -8.37
N SER A 4 -8.10 8.01 -8.41
CA SER A 4 -7.32 8.21 -9.63
C SER A 4 -5.83 8.17 -9.34
N PHE A 5 -5.08 7.58 -10.27
CA PHE A 5 -3.63 7.58 -10.27
C PHE A 5 -3.15 8.30 -11.53
N LYS A 6 -2.16 9.17 -11.37
CA LYS A 6 -1.45 9.81 -12.47
C LYS A 6 0.04 9.56 -12.31
N VAL A 7 0.68 9.09 -13.39
CA VAL A 7 2.14 8.96 -13.47
C VAL A 7 2.66 10.16 -14.25
N PHE A 8 3.62 10.88 -13.69
CA PHE A 8 4.28 11.99 -14.37
C PHE A 8 5.38 11.48 -15.33
N GLU A 9 5.86 12.34 -16.23
CA GLU A 9 6.88 11.98 -17.22
C GLU A 9 8.20 11.50 -16.59
N ASN A 10 8.51 11.95 -15.38
CA ASN A 10 9.69 11.54 -14.61
C ASN A 10 9.47 10.23 -13.79
N GLY A 11 8.28 9.62 -13.88
CA GLY A 11 7.93 8.40 -13.15
C GLY A 11 7.37 8.63 -11.74
N GLU A 12 7.20 9.87 -11.28
CA GLU A 12 6.53 10.14 -10.01
C GLU A 12 5.03 9.82 -10.06
N ILE A 13 4.47 9.49 -8.90
CA ILE A 13 3.07 9.07 -8.76
C ILE A 13 2.29 10.14 -8.01
N ASN A 14 1.15 10.55 -8.58
CA ASN A 14 0.13 11.28 -7.86
C ASN A 14 -1.08 10.36 -7.64
N ALA A 15 -1.42 10.13 -6.37
CA ALA A 15 -2.58 9.36 -5.96
C ALA A 15 -3.63 10.29 -5.36
N LYS A 16 -4.89 10.15 -5.79
CA LYS A 16 -6.00 11.00 -5.33
C LYS A 16 -7.23 10.17 -4.97
N VAL A 17 -7.83 10.49 -3.83
CA VAL A 17 -9.16 10.01 -3.44
C VAL A 17 -10.19 11.00 -4.00
N GLY A 18 -11.18 10.49 -4.74
CA GLY A 18 -12.15 11.31 -5.49
C GLY A 18 -13.40 11.69 -4.67
N GLU A 19 -13.52 11.20 -3.45
CA GLU A 19 -14.65 11.43 -2.56
C GLU A 19 -14.16 11.57 -1.11
N THR A 20 -15.00 12.17 -0.26
CA THR A 20 -14.68 12.23 1.17
C THR A 20 -14.87 10.85 1.81
N VAL A 21 -13.88 10.43 2.58
CA VAL A 21 -13.90 9.18 3.35
C VAL A 21 -13.81 9.43 4.85
N ALA A 22 -13.96 10.69 5.26
CA ALA A 22 -13.88 11.11 6.65
C ALA A 22 -14.91 10.35 7.51
N ASN A 23 -14.50 9.91 8.70
CA ASN A 23 -15.33 9.15 9.64
C ASN A 23 -15.89 7.81 9.13
N HIS A 24 -15.42 7.30 7.98
CA HIS A 24 -15.82 5.98 7.47
C HIS A 24 -14.77 4.91 7.79
N ASP A 25 -15.22 3.66 7.82
CA ASP A 25 -14.35 2.49 7.79
C ASP A 25 -13.97 2.19 6.33
N VAL A 26 -12.73 2.47 5.99
CA VAL A 26 -12.19 2.37 4.63
C VAL A 26 -11.39 1.09 4.47
N PHE A 27 -11.63 0.40 3.37
CA PHE A 27 -10.90 -0.78 2.95
C PHE A 27 -10.17 -0.49 1.64
N VAL A 28 -8.84 -0.60 1.65
CA VAL A 28 -8.00 -0.48 0.45
C VAL A 28 -7.59 -1.88 0.02
N LEU A 29 -8.12 -2.34 -1.10
CA LEU A 29 -7.70 -3.60 -1.72
C LEU A 29 -6.47 -3.36 -2.60
N TYR A 30 -5.37 -4.02 -2.26
CA TYR A 30 -4.20 -4.08 -3.11
C TYR A 30 -4.32 -5.26 -4.07
N ALA A 31 -4.66 -4.99 -5.32
CA ALA A 31 -4.62 -5.95 -6.40
C ALA A 31 -3.60 -5.46 -7.43
N ARG A 32 -2.72 -6.34 -7.88
CA ARG A 32 -1.77 -6.07 -8.95
C ARG A 32 -2.15 -6.89 -10.17
N ASP A 33 -2.05 -6.26 -11.33
CA ASP A 33 -2.01 -6.95 -12.61
C ASP A 33 -0.54 -7.25 -12.91
N ASP A 34 -0.20 -8.55 -12.93
CA ASP A 34 1.18 -9.03 -13.03
C ASP A 34 1.78 -8.83 -14.43
N GLU A 35 0.96 -8.52 -15.45
CA GLU A 35 1.42 -8.35 -16.83
C GLU A 35 1.96 -6.95 -17.14
N ASN A 36 1.46 -5.92 -16.46
CA ASN A 36 1.66 -4.52 -16.87
C ASN A 36 2.27 -3.61 -15.78
N CYS A 37 2.46 -4.09 -14.55
CA CYS A 37 2.90 -3.25 -13.45
C CYS A 37 4.09 -3.83 -12.69
N GLU A 38 5.19 -3.08 -12.66
CA GLU A 38 6.36 -3.45 -11.86
C GLU A 38 6.01 -3.51 -10.37
N LEU A 39 6.37 -4.61 -9.72
CA LEU A 39 6.05 -4.89 -8.31
C LEU A 39 6.40 -3.71 -7.38
N ASN A 40 7.59 -3.14 -7.54
CA ASN A 40 8.04 -2.02 -6.69
C ASN A 40 7.28 -0.74 -6.96
N PHE A 41 6.95 -0.47 -8.22
CA PHE A 41 6.16 0.70 -8.59
C PHE A 41 4.77 0.63 -7.96
N SER A 42 4.10 -0.53 -8.06
CA SER A 42 2.80 -0.75 -7.43
C SER A 42 2.84 -0.64 -5.89
N LEU A 43 3.94 -1.04 -5.24
CA LEU A 43 4.10 -0.88 -3.79
C LEU A 43 4.20 0.60 -3.40
N VAL A 44 4.98 1.39 -4.14
CA VAL A 44 5.06 2.84 -3.93
C VAL A 44 3.71 3.50 -4.20
N GLN A 45 3.02 3.08 -5.25
CA GLN A 45 1.66 3.53 -5.57
C GLN A 45 0.68 3.26 -4.42
N LEU A 46 0.72 2.05 -3.83
CA LEU A 46 -0.09 1.70 -2.68
C LEU A 46 0.23 2.58 -1.47
N LEU A 47 1.52 2.80 -1.17
CA LEU A 47 1.95 3.65 -0.04
C LEU A 47 1.41 5.08 -0.18
N PHE A 48 1.50 5.65 -1.38
CA PHE A 48 1.02 7.00 -1.66
C PHE A 48 -0.50 7.07 -1.60
N PHE A 49 -1.19 6.03 -2.06
CA PHE A 49 -2.65 5.98 -1.94
C PHE A 49 -3.11 5.86 -0.49
N VAL A 50 -2.47 5.01 0.30
CA VAL A 50 -2.75 4.88 1.74
C VAL A 50 -2.53 6.21 2.46
N ALA A 51 -1.45 6.93 2.14
CA ALA A 51 -1.20 8.26 2.67
C ALA A 51 -2.29 9.27 2.28
N ALA A 52 -2.73 9.26 1.02
CA ALA A 52 -3.81 10.12 0.53
C ALA A 52 -5.16 9.79 1.17
N VAL A 53 -5.46 8.51 1.42
CA VAL A 53 -6.66 8.11 2.16
C VAL A 53 -6.58 8.56 3.62
N ARG A 54 -5.41 8.42 4.26
CA ARG A 54 -5.22 8.86 5.64
C ARG A 54 -5.39 10.36 5.81
N SER A 55 -4.98 11.19 4.84
CA SER A 55 -5.16 12.65 4.93
C SER A 55 -6.63 13.09 4.99
N GLU A 56 -7.55 12.26 4.48
CA GLU A 56 -9.00 12.50 4.56
C GLU A 56 -9.62 12.09 5.91
N SER A 57 -8.80 11.69 6.89
CA SER A 57 -9.23 11.37 8.27
C SER A 57 -10.34 10.31 8.36
N PRO A 58 -10.17 9.12 7.78
CA PRO A 58 -11.12 8.02 7.95
C PRO A 58 -11.15 7.58 9.42
N HIS A 59 -12.29 7.04 9.86
CA HIS A 59 -12.41 6.45 11.20
C HIS A 59 -11.48 5.24 11.35
N ARG A 60 -11.37 4.43 10.29
CA ARG A 60 -10.45 3.30 10.21
C ARG A 60 -9.98 3.08 8.79
N LEU A 61 -8.70 2.75 8.61
CA LEU A 61 -8.10 2.35 7.34
C LEU A 61 -7.54 0.93 7.42
N THR A 62 -8.22 -0.01 6.76
CA THR A 62 -7.76 -1.40 6.62
C THR A 62 -7.19 -1.62 5.22
N VAL A 63 -5.96 -2.10 5.14
CA VAL A 63 -5.33 -2.49 3.87
C VAL A 63 -5.46 -4.01 3.72
N ILE A 64 -6.05 -4.44 2.61
CA ILE A 64 -6.22 -5.84 2.23
C ILE A 64 -5.14 -6.17 1.20
N LEU A 65 -4.25 -7.09 1.57
CA LEU A 65 -3.11 -7.56 0.78
C LEU A 65 -3.33 -9.06 0.50
N PRO A 66 -4.03 -9.44 -0.60
CA PRO A 66 -4.32 -10.84 -0.91
C PRO A 66 -3.05 -11.71 -0.93
N CYS A 67 -1.96 -11.16 -1.48
CA CYS A 67 -0.63 -11.74 -1.40
C CYS A 67 0.33 -10.68 -0.86
N LEU A 68 1.08 -11.00 0.19
CA LEU A 68 2.12 -10.11 0.70
C LEU A 68 3.37 -10.23 -0.17
N ASP A 69 3.74 -9.12 -0.81
CA ASP A 69 4.95 -9.05 -1.61
C ASP A 69 6.21 -9.30 -0.78
N TYR A 70 7.23 -9.85 -1.43
CA TYR A 70 8.47 -10.30 -0.79
C TYR A 70 8.31 -11.42 0.25
N SER A 71 7.13 -12.04 0.37
CA SER A 71 6.84 -13.11 1.35
C SER A 71 7.84 -14.27 1.34
N ARG A 72 8.55 -14.51 0.24
CA ARG A 72 9.64 -15.50 0.16
C ARG A 72 10.86 -15.19 1.07
N GLN A 73 10.92 -13.98 1.63
CA GLN A 73 11.98 -13.47 2.50
C GLN A 73 11.44 -13.11 3.89
N ASP A 74 10.48 -13.88 4.39
CA ASP A 74 9.81 -13.71 5.70
C ASP A 74 10.70 -14.00 6.91
N ARG A 75 11.83 -14.67 6.70
CA ARG A 75 12.83 -14.97 7.74
C ARG A 75 14.25 -14.74 7.25
N ARG A 76 15.15 -14.54 8.21
CA ARG A 76 16.60 -14.47 7.95
C ARG A 76 17.14 -15.88 7.71
N LEU A 77 17.75 -16.09 6.55
CA LEU A 77 18.51 -17.29 6.20
C LEU A 77 20.01 -17.10 6.44
N HIS A 78 20.49 -15.86 6.34
CA HIS A 78 21.89 -15.49 6.52
C HIS A 78 22.06 -14.27 7.44
N ALA A 79 23.22 -14.15 8.06
CA ALA A 79 23.58 -12.96 8.84
C ALA A 79 23.59 -11.71 7.94
N GLY A 80 23.02 -10.61 8.44
CA GLY A 80 22.90 -9.34 7.68
C GLY A 80 21.71 -9.26 6.72
N GLN A 81 20.93 -10.34 6.53
CA GLN A 81 19.74 -10.31 5.68
C GLN A 81 18.60 -9.51 6.32
N GLY A 82 17.95 -8.66 5.53
CA GLY A 82 16.72 -7.97 5.92
C GLY A 82 15.50 -8.90 5.94
N ILE A 83 14.38 -8.41 6.46
CA ILE A 83 13.07 -9.07 6.37
C ILE A 83 12.10 -8.11 5.65
N PRO A 84 12.15 -8.03 4.30
CA PRO A 84 11.40 -7.03 3.54
C PRO A 84 9.89 -7.04 3.77
N PRO A 85 9.20 -8.18 3.94
CA PRO A 85 7.78 -8.18 4.29
C PRO A 85 7.46 -7.41 5.57
N GLN A 86 8.32 -7.52 6.60
CA GLN A 86 8.16 -6.75 7.84
C GLN A 86 8.40 -5.26 7.62
N LEU A 87 9.33 -4.89 6.74
CA LEU A 87 9.53 -3.50 6.34
C LEU A 87 8.29 -2.95 5.62
N LEU A 88 7.71 -3.70 4.68
CA LEU A 88 6.51 -3.28 3.95
C LEU A 88 5.33 -3.00 4.89
N LEU A 89 5.05 -3.91 5.84
CA LEU A 89 4.00 -3.70 6.83
C LEU A 89 4.26 -2.45 7.71
N ARG A 90 5.52 -2.18 8.05
CA ARG A 90 5.91 -0.96 8.79
C ARG A 90 5.75 0.30 7.95
N LEU A 91 6.09 0.26 6.66
CA LEU A 91 5.91 1.38 5.74
C LEU A 91 4.42 1.69 5.56
N LEU A 92 3.58 0.68 5.35
CA LEU A 92 2.13 0.87 5.25
C LEU A 92 1.54 1.39 6.56
N LYS A 93 2.02 0.91 7.70
CA LYS A 93 1.62 1.44 9.01
C LYS A 93 2.04 2.91 9.16
N GLY A 94 3.26 3.25 8.76
CA GLY A 94 3.78 4.61 8.74
C GLY A 94 3.03 5.54 7.78
N ALA A 95 2.56 5.02 6.65
CA ALA A 95 1.71 5.74 5.70
C ALA A 95 0.28 5.97 6.25
N GLY A 96 -0.11 5.25 7.30
CA GLY A 96 -1.36 5.45 8.00
C GLY A 96 -2.35 4.31 7.93
N ALA A 97 -1.95 3.08 7.60
CA ALA A 97 -2.84 1.92 7.76
C ALA A 97 -3.02 1.53 9.23
N ASP A 98 -4.26 1.30 9.67
CA ASP A 98 -4.58 0.84 11.04
C ASP A 98 -4.49 -0.69 11.15
N ARG A 99 -4.93 -1.39 10.11
CA ARG A 99 -5.02 -2.85 10.08
C ARG A 99 -4.60 -3.39 8.72
N PHE A 100 -4.05 -4.60 8.75
CA PHE A 100 -3.73 -5.41 7.57
C PHE A 100 -4.57 -6.68 7.56
N LEU A 101 -5.04 -7.07 6.39
CA LEU A 101 -5.58 -8.40 6.12
C LEU A 101 -4.76 -9.02 5.01
N THR A 102 -4.08 -10.12 5.31
CA THR A 102 -3.21 -10.83 4.35
C THR A 102 -3.23 -12.33 4.65
N GLN A 103 -2.85 -13.16 3.66
CA GLN A 103 -2.80 -14.62 3.76
C GLN A 103 -1.46 -15.10 4.34
#